data_AF-A0AAE0N4J1-F1
#
_entry.id   AF-A0AAE0N4J1-F1
#
_cell.length_a   1.000
_cell.length_b   1.000
_cell.length_c   1.000
_cell.angle_alpha   90.00
_cell.angle_beta   90.00
_cell.angle_gamma   90.00
#
_symmetry.space_group_name_H-M   'P 1'
#
loop_
_entity.id
_entity.type
_entity.pdbx_description
1 polymer ?
#
loop_
_entity_poly.entity_id
_entity_poly.type
_entity_poly.pdbx_seq_one_letter_code
_entity_poly.pdbx_strand_id
1 'polypeptide(L)'
;MFQSDSDTGSDDECESLSSGEPDTDTDTREPYEDRPLNVHCTVDEHQIRFATAKSEYHQKLCSKDVQRLVEWTIPPSGFPITKAIAVGLGTFCSNEHEEIGIRSFIQLASFLHITALLQGHTDKPIQKIVQDPDFKDVDEEFLQGLGIQVVKSPTVEEAGLIDGNTFLYAPFCPFPSTAQMLSYPNLPALYVGNHIIDIIWFVRRRLYRALRVYKIARGVMRRVREERRSRLWWHVQPEMGDLDATDRCFDVSQTCKIQE
;
A
#
# COMPACT_ATOMS: atom_id res chain seq x y z
N MET A 1 44.33 13.72 24.00
CA MET A 1 45.53 12.88 24.10
C MET A 1 45.51 11.99 22.87
N PHE A 2 46.27 12.42 21.85
CA PHE A 2 46.45 11.69 20.59
C PHE A 2 47.53 10.64 20.82
N GLN A 3 47.27 9.40 20.42
CA GLN A 3 48.32 8.41 20.13
C GLN A 3 47.88 7.63 18.89
N SER A 4 48.51 8.01 17.79
CA SER A 4 48.81 7.18 16.64
C SER A 4 49.80 6.10 17.05
N ASP A 5 49.62 4.87 16.55
CA ASP A 5 50.73 4.00 16.20
C ASP A 5 50.34 3.18 14.97
N SER A 6 51.14 3.38 13.93
CA SER A 6 51.28 2.54 12.75
C SER A 6 52.14 1.34 13.09
N ASP A 7 51.82 0.16 12.57
CA ASP A 7 52.90 -0.72 12.12
C ASP A 7 52.51 -1.65 10.98
N THR A 8 53.47 -1.77 10.08
CA THR A 8 53.51 -2.50 8.82
C THR A 8 54.04 -3.91 9.02
N GLY A 9 53.48 -4.89 8.31
CA GLY A 9 53.99 -6.26 8.30
C GLY A 9 53.36 -7.07 7.18
N SER A 10 53.92 -6.92 5.98
CA SER A 10 53.82 -7.88 4.89
C SER A 10 54.50 -9.19 5.28
N ASP A 11 53.90 -10.33 4.95
CA ASP A 11 54.64 -11.49 4.48
C ASP A 11 53.77 -12.33 3.54
N ASP A 12 54.39 -12.65 2.41
CA ASP A 12 53.91 -13.44 1.31
C ASP A 12 53.83 -14.91 1.70
N GLU A 13 52.68 -15.56 1.45
CA GLU A 13 52.71 -16.97 1.06
C GLU A 13 51.80 -17.19 -0.15
N CYS A 14 52.50 -17.41 -1.26
CA CYS A 14 52.00 -17.76 -2.56
C CYS A 14 51.88 -19.30 -2.61
N GLU A 15 50.68 -19.84 -2.39
CA GLU A 15 50.41 -21.26 -2.63
C GLU A 15 49.62 -21.44 -3.92
N SER A 16 50.38 -21.79 -4.96
CA SER A 16 50.06 -22.75 -6.02
C SER A 16 48.63 -22.84 -6.53
N LEU A 17 48.41 -22.23 -7.71
CA LEU A 17 47.34 -22.59 -8.64
C LEU A 17 47.55 -24.01 -9.16
N SER A 18 46.91 -24.99 -8.52
CA SER A 18 46.69 -26.32 -9.08
C SER A 18 45.46 -26.28 -9.99
N SER A 19 45.68 -26.53 -11.28
CA SER A 19 44.66 -26.77 -12.30
C SER A 19 43.82 -28.00 -11.94
N GLY A 20 42.64 -27.77 -11.36
CA GLY A 20 41.57 -28.76 -11.20
C GLY A 20 40.52 -28.59 -12.30
N GLU A 21 40.10 -29.72 -12.86
CA GLU A 21 39.18 -29.90 -13.98
C GLU A 21 37.76 -29.35 -13.71
N PRO A 22 36.92 -29.14 -14.75
CA PRO A 22 35.57 -28.63 -14.58
C PRO A 22 34.69 -29.63 -13.83
N ASP A 23 34.28 -29.28 -12.61
CA ASP A 23 33.25 -30.00 -11.87
C ASP A 23 31.96 -30.01 -12.69
N THR A 24 31.66 -31.16 -13.28
CA THR A 24 30.33 -31.54 -13.69
C THR A 24 29.49 -31.74 -12.44
N ASP A 25 29.02 -30.64 -11.86
CA ASP A 25 28.04 -30.69 -10.77
C ASP A 25 26.71 -31.14 -11.38
N THR A 26 26.52 -32.45 -11.40
CA THR A 26 25.22 -33.08 -11.55
C THR A 26 24.33 -32.49 -10.47
N ASP A 27 23.35 -31.68 -10.88
CA ASP A 27 22.23 -31.18 -10.09
C ASP A 27 21.47 -32.35 -9.46
N THR A 28 22.02 -32.92 -8.39
CA THR A 28 21.29 -33.67 -7.38
C THR A 28 20.55 -32.67 -6.51
N ARG A 29 19.62 -31.92 -7.12
CA ARG A 29 18.41 -31.54 -6.40
C ARG A 29 17.76 -32.83 -5.96
N GLU A 30 17.89 -33.13 -4.68
CA GLU A 30 17.04 -34.12 -4.02
C GLU A 30 15.60 -33.90 -4.52
N PRO A 31 14.89 -34.98 -4.92
CA PRO A 31 13.48 -34.85 -5.28
C PRO A 31 12.79 -34.14 -4.13
N TYR A 32 12.01 -33.10 -4.44
CA TYR A 32 11.16 -32.42 -3.47
C TYR A 32 10.19 -33.48 -2.93
N GLU A 33 10.58 -34.19 -1.88
CA GLU A 33 9.75 -35.20 -1.26
C GLU A 33 8.43 -34.53 -0.90
N ASP A 34 7.34 -35.20 -1.27
CA ASP A 34 5.96 -34.83 -0.96
C ASP A 34 5.84 -34.57 0.54
N ARG A 35 6.10 -33.32 0.95
CA ARG A 35 5.78 -32.84 2.28
C ARG A 35 4.26 -32.93 2.37
N PRO A 36 3.69 -33.72 3.30
CA PRO A 36 2.25 -33.90 3.34
C PRO A 36 1.57 -32.53 3.43
N LEU A 37 0.76 -32.21 2.41
CA LEU A 37 0.05 -30.94 2.19
C LEU A 37 -0.98 -30.58 3.27
N ASN A 38 -0.99 -31.29 4.40
CA ASN A 38 -1.98 -31.16 5.45
C ASN A 38 -1.29 -30.98 6.81
N VAL A 39 -0.77 -29.78 7.04
CA VAL A 39 -0.84 -29.21 8.38
C VAL A 39 -2.27 -28.68 8.51
N HIS A 40 -3.15 -29.48 9.10
CA HIS A 40 -4.45 -28.98 9.55
C HIS A 40 -4.19 -27.96 10.66
N CYS A 41 -3.94 -26.74 10.23
CA CYS A 41 -3.68 -25.61 11.07
C CYS A 41 -4.88 -25.39 11.99
N THR A 42 -4.69 -25.53 13.31
CA THR A 42 -5.74 -25.38 14.33
C THR A 42 -5.60 -24.08 15.12
N VAL A 43 -6.67 -23.67 15.81
CA VAL A 43 -6.62 -22.51 16.72
C VAL A 43 -5.60 -22.71 17.84
N ASP A 44 -5.50 -23.91 18.40
CA ASP A 44 -4.54 -24.20 19.47
C ASP A 44 -3.09 -24.08 18.97
N GLU A 45 -2.81 -24.56 17.76
CA GLU A 45 -1.51 -24.36 17.12
C GLU A 45 -1.22 -22.88 16.87
N HIS A 46 -2.20 -22.08 16.45
CA HIS A 46 -2.06 -20.62 16.35
C HIS A 46 -1.71 -19.98 17.67
N GLN A 47 -2.37 -20.38 18.76
CA GLN A 47 -2.09 -19.86 20.09
C GLN A 47 -0.65 -20.15 20.52
N ILE A 48 -0.19 -21.38 20.31
CA ILE A 48 1.17 -21.80 20.64
C ILE A 48 2.19 -21.01 19.80
N ARG A 49 2.02 -21.00 18.48
CA ARG A 49 2.96 -20.31 17.56
C ARG A 49 2.98 -18.81 17.81
N PHE A 50 1.82 -18.21 18.07
CA PHE A 50 1.74 -16.79 18.41
C PHE A 50 2.42 -16.48 19.75
N ALA A 51 2.24 -17.30 20.78
CA ALA A 51 2.91 -17.10 22.06
C ALA A 51 4.44 -17.13 21.91
N THR A 52 4.96 -18.07 21.12
CA THR A 52 6.39 -18.17 20.78
C THR A 52 6.85 -16.93 20.02
N ALA A 53 6.21 -16.59 18.90
CA ALA A 53 6.56 -15.43 18.08
C ALA A 53 6.49 -14.12 18.86
N LYS A 54 5.50 -13.97 19.74
CA LYS A 54 5.35 -12.81 20.63
C LYS A 54 6.51 -12.73 21.61
N SER A 55 6.87 -13.83 22.27
CA SER A 55 8.01 -13.86 23.20
C SER A 55 9.31 -13.47 22.49
N GLU A 56 9.59 -14.10 21.35
CA GLU A 56 10.79 -13.82 20.54
C GLU A 56 10.85 -12.37 20.07
N TYR A 57 9.72 -11.82 19.60
CA TYR A 57 9.64 -10.42 19.18
C TYR A 57 10.05 -9.47 20.32
N HIS A 58 9.56 -9.68 21.55
CA HIS A 58 9.89 -8.80 22.69
C HIS A 58 11.36 -8.87 23.10
N GLN A 59 12.05 -9.97 22.81
CA GLN A 59 13.48 -10.12 23.10
C GLN A 59 14.37 -9.38 22.09
N LYS A 60 13.87 -9.07 20.89
CA LYS A 60 14.64 -8.40 19.83
C LYS A 60 14.84 -6.92 20.12
N LEU A 61 16.01 -6.40 19.70
CA LEU A 61 16.32 -4.97 19.78
C LEU A 61 15.30 -4.10 19.03
N CYS A 62 14.80 -4.59 17.89
CA CYS A 62 13.81 -3.86 17.10
C CYS A 62 12.51 -3.58 17.89
N SER A 63 12.10 -4.44 18.82
CA SER A 63 10.93 -4.18 19.67
C SER A 63 11.17 -2.99 20.60
N LYS A 64 12.39 -2.86 21.14
CA LYS A 64 12.79 -1.71 21.98
C LYS A 64 12.87 -0.42 21.17
N ASP A 65 13.34 -0.51 19.93
CA ASP A 65 13.39 0.66 19.04
C ASP A 65 12.00 1.11 18.62
N VAL A 66 11.08 0.17 18.33
CA VAL A 66 9.65 0.46 18.11
C VAL A 66 9.06 1.16 19.34
N GLN A 67 9.33 0.67 20.54
CA GLN A 67 8.85 1.31 21.77
C GLN A 67 9.33 2.76 21.88
N ARG A 68 10.63 3.00 21.72
CA ARG A 68 11.22 4.35 21.76
C ARG A 68 10.61 5.27 20.70
N LEU A 69 10.40 4.76 19.49
CA LEU A 69 9.81 5.54 18.39
C LEU A 69 8.36 5.91 18.70
N VAL A 70 7.57 4.96 19.20
CA VAL A 70 6.18 5.22 19.60
C VAL A 70 6.16 6.29 20.70
N GLU A 71 6.91 6.10 21.79
CA GLU A 71 7.00 7.05 22.90
C GLU A 71 7.45 8.45 22.45
N TRP A 72 8.42 8.54 21.53
CA TRP A 72 8.90 9.81 20.97
C TRP A 72 7.87 10.49 20.06
N THR A 73 7.01 9.71 19.39
CA THR A 73 5.99 10.25 18.48
C THR A 73 4.74 10.73 19.21
N ILE A 74 4.51 10.26 20.45
CA ILE A 74 3.35 10.67 21.24
C ILE A 74 3.49 12.16 21.63
N PRO A 75 2.57 13.03 21.19
CA PRO A 75 2.62 14.44 21.58
C PRO A 75 2.29 14.59 23.08
N PRO A 76 2.70 15.69 23.73
CA PRO A 76 2.39 15.92 25.16
C PRO A 76 0.88 15.91 25.49
N SER A 77 0.03 16.25 24.50
CA SER A 77 -1.43 16.19 24.62
C SER A 77 -2.02 14.78 24.51
N GLY A 78 -1.19 13.77 24.23
CA GLY A 78 -1.61 12.41 23.90
C GLY A 78 -2.12 12.26 22.47
N PHE A 79 -2.26 11.01 22.01
CA PHE A 79 -2.93 10.70 20.75
C PHE A 79 -4.43 10.53 20.96
N PRO A 80 -5.28 11.01 20.03
CA PRO A 80 -6.72 10.78 20.07
C PRO A 80 -7.09 9.37 19.55
N ILE A 81 -6.22 8.37 19.68
CA ILE A 81 -6.41 7.05 19.09
C ILE A 81 -7.48 6.28 19.87
N THR A 82 -8.55 5.89 19.19
CA THR A 82 -9.63 5.06 19.75
C THR A 82 -9.72 3.69 19.07
N LYS A 83 -9.06 3.52 17.92
CA LYS A 83 -9.04 2.29 17.14
C LYS A 83 -7.67 2.04 16.53
N ALA A 84 -7.26 0.79 16.56
CA ALA A 84 -6.06 0.26 15.93
C ALA A 84 -6.49 -0.72 14.84
N ILE A 85 -6.09 -0.46 13.60
CA ILE A 85 -6.47 -1.22 12.42
C ILE A 85 -5.20 -1.82 11.80
N ALA A 86 -5.12 -3.15 11.69
CA ALA A 86 -4.08 -3.82 10.91
C ALA A 86 -4.63 -4.34 9.58
N VAL A 87 -3.92 -4.08 8.49
CA VAL A 87 -4.30 -4.53 7.14
C VAL A 87 -3.15 -5.26 6.49
N GLY A 88 -3.40 -6.41 5.89
CA GLY A 88 -2.38 -7.14 5.13
C GLY A 88 -1.39 -7.90 6.02
N LEU A 89 -1.88 -8.58 7.07
CA LEU A 89 -1.03 -9.43 7.94
C LEU A 89 -0.60 -10.73 7.23
N GLY A 90 -1.39 -11.21 6.27
CA GLY A 90 -1.30 -12.52 5.63
C GLY A 90 -1.94 -13.63 6.47
N THR A 91 -2.10 -14.81 5.85
CA THR A 91 -2.55 -16.01 6.56
C THR A 91 -1.52 -16.48 7.60
N PHE A 92 -2.00 -17.06 8.71
CA PHE A 92 -1.14 -17.73 9.69
C PHE A 92 -0.91 -19.21 9.34
N CYS A 93 -1.74 -19.74 8.43
CA CYS A 93 -1.70 -21.10 7.91
C CYS A 93 -1.20 -21.14 6.47
N SER A 94 0.11 -21.34 6.28
CA SER A 94 0.68 -21.58 4.95
C SER A 94 1.18 -23.02 4.85
N ASN A 95 0.58 -23.80 3.95
CA ASN A 95 0.97 -25.19 3.71
C ASN A 95 2.21 -25.28 2.81
N GLU A 96 2.51 -24.21 2.08
CA GLU A 96 3.57 -24.17 1.07
C GLU A 96 4.81 -23.42 1.57
N HIS A 97 4.64 -22.45 2.47
CA HIS A 97 5.71 -21.56 2.94
C HIS A 97 5.55 -21.22 4.43
N GLU A 98 6.17 -22.00 5.30
CA GLU A 98 6.13 -21.80 6.75
C GLU A 98 6.58 -20.39 7.17
N GLU A 99 7.58 -19.84 6.46
CA GLU A 99 8.11 -18.49 6.67
C GLU A 99 7.03 -17.39 6.57
N ILE A 100 6.03 -17.57 5.70
CA ILE A 100 4.91 -16.63 5.56
C ILE A 100 4.10 -16.59 6.85
N GLY A 101 3.76 -17.75 7.42
CA GLY A 101 3.00 -17.83 8.67
C GLY A 101 3.78 -17.26 9.86
N ILE A 102 5.09 -17.56 9.95
CA ILE A 102 5.97 -16.98 10.98
C ILE A 102 5.97 -15.45 10.88
N ARG A 103 6.10 -14.91 9.66
CA ARG A 103 6.06 -13.47 9.43
C ARG A 103 4.72 -12.87 9.87
N SER A 104 3.59 -13.50 9.54
CA SER A 104 2.26 -13.04 9.96
C SER A 104 2.14 -12.95 11.49
N PHE A 105 2.63 -13.96 12.22
CA PHE A 105 2.63 -13.92 13.70
C PHE A 105 3.52 -12.82 14.28
N ILE A 106 4.71 -12.60 13.71
CA ILE A 106 5.60 -11.51 14.14
C ILE A 106 4.94 -10.15 13.89
N GLN A 107 4.27 -9.98 12.74
CA GLN A 107 3.53 -8.75 12.44
C GLN A 107 2.38 -8.51 13.42
N LEU A 108 1.60 -9.56 13.75
CA LEU A 108 0.56 -9.48 14.76
C LEU A 108 1.14 -9.11 16.14
N ALA A 109 2.27 -9.71 16.53
CA ALA A 109 2.95 -9.40 17.78
C ALA A 109 3.40 -7.92 17.83
N SER A 110 3.95 -7.40 16.72
CA SER A 110 4.34 -6.00 16.62
C SER A 110 3.15 -5.06 16.71
N PHE A 111 2.07 -5.34 15.96
CA PHE A 111 0.83 -4.57 16.01
C PHE A 111 0.24 -4.50 17.43
N LEU A 112 0.17 -5.64 18.13
CA LEU A 112 -0.34 -5.68 19.50
C LEU A 112 0.59 -4.99 20.49
N HIS A 113 1.91 -5.07 20.30
CA HIS A 113 2.86 -4.35 21.15
C HIS A 113 2.66 -2.83 21.02
N ILE A 114 2.62 -2.30 19.79
CA ILE A 114 2.38 -0.87 19.55
C ILE A 114 1.03 -0.45 20.11
N THR A 115 -0.02 -1.25 19.89
CA THR A 115 -1.36 -0.95 20.43
C THR A 115 -1.36 -0.92 21.97
N ALA A 116 -0.62 -1.80 22.63
CA ALA A 116 -0.48 -1.80 24.08
C ALA A 116 0.27 -0.57 24.61
N LEU A 117 1.32 -0.13 23.91
CA LEU A 117 2.02 1.12 24.23
C LEU A 117 1.05 2.31 24.13
N LEU A 118 0.32 2.42 23.02
CA LEU A 118 -0.66 3.49 22.81
C LEU A 118 -1.78 3.46 23.87
N GLN A 119 -2.26 2.27 24.24
CA GLN A 119 -3.27 2.09 25.29
C GLN A 119 -2.80 2.66 26.64
N GLY A 120 -1.50 2.59 26.96
CA GLY A 120 -0.93 3.17 28.17
C GLY A 120 -1.04 4.69 28.27
N HIS A 121 -1.37 5.37 27.17
CA HIS A 121 -1.53 6.82 27.10
C HIS A 121 -2.98 7.28 26.92
N THR A 122 -3.96 6.39 27.06
CA THR A 122 -5.39 6.72 26.97
C THR A 122 -6.21 5.91 27.97
N ASP A 123 -7.17 6.57 28.63
CA ASP A 123 -8.10 5.90 29.55
C ASP A 123 -9.20 5.13 28.82
N LYS A 124 -9.36 5.35 27.51
CA LYS A 124 -10.38 4.68 26.70
C LYS A 124 -9.80 3.42 26.07
N PRO A 125 -10.54 2.30 26.05
CA PRO A 125 -10.08 1.09 25.38
C PRO A 125 -9.93 1.33 23.87
N ILE A 126 -8.80 0.92 23.32
CA ILE A 126 -8.54 0.95 21.88
C ILE A 126 -9.15 -0.30 21.25
N GLN A 127 -10.10 -0.09 20.34
CA GLN A 127 -10.68 -1.17 19.54
C GLN A 127 -9.63 -1.71 18.57
N LYS A 128 -9.44 -3.03 18.52
CA LYS A 128 -8.52 -3.69 17.57
C LYS A 128 -9.31 -4.29 16.42
N ILE A 129 -8.97 -3.91 15.21
CA ILE A 129 -9.61 -4.37 13.97
C ILE A 129 -8.51 -4.91 13.05
N VAL A 130 -8.79 -6.01 12.36
CA VAL A 130 -7.90 -6.57 11.35
C VAL A 130 -8.66 -6.91 10.08
N GLN A 131 -7.99 -6.74 8.94
CA GLN A 131 -8.51 -7.12 7.63
C GLN A 131 -7.39 -7.74 6.80
N ASP A 132 -7.67 -8.91 6.25
CA ASP A 132 -6.84 -9.54 5.24
C ASP A 132 -7.71 -10.44 4.35
N PRO A 133 -7.61 -10.34 3.01
CA PRO A 133 -8.32 -11.27 2.12
C PRO A 133 -7.82 -12.72 2.23
N ASP A 134 -6.61 -12.95 2.72
CA ASP A 134 -6.01 -14.28 2.83
C ASP A 134 -6.36 -14.99 4.16
N PHE A 135 -7.13 -14.35 5.05
CA PHE A 135 -7.57 -15.00 6.28
C PHE A 135 -8.48 -16.21 6.00
N LYS A 136 -8.16 -17.31 6.66
CA LYS A 136 -8.98 -18.53 6.74
C LYS A 136 -9.84 -18.49 7.99
N ASP A 137 -10.90 -19.29 8.04
CA ASP A 137 -11.80 -19.33 9.20
C ASP A 137 -11.07 -19.60 10.53
N VAL A 138 -10.01 -20.42 10.52
CA VAL A 138 -9.15 -20.68 11.69
C VAL A 138 -8.30 -19.47 12.10
N ASP A 139 -7.86 -18.65 11.14
CA ASP A 139 -7.16 -17.39 11.42
C ASP A 139 -8.13 -16.46 12.16
N GLU A 140 -9.38 -16.39 11.70
CA GLU A 140 -10.42 -15.51 12.24
C GLU A 140 -10.85 -15.92 13.64
N GLU A 141 -11.10 -17.21 13.88
CA GLU A 141 -11.45 -17.74 15.18
C GLU A 141 -10.34 -17.46 16.20
N PHE A 142 -9.08 -17.69 15.80
CA PHE A 142 -7.92 -17.35 16.62
C PHE A 142 -7.85 -15.85 16.95
N LEU A 143 -7.99 -14.97 15.96
CA LEU A 143 -7.96 -13.52 16.16
C LEU A 143 -9.11 -13.03 17.05
N GLN A 144 -10.32 -13.58 16.87
CA GLN A 144 -11.47 -13.29 17.72
C GLN A 144 -11.23 -13.73 19.16
N GLY A 145 -10.57 -14.88 19.36
CA GLY A 145 -10.12 -15.35 20.68
C GLY A 145 -9.19 -14.37 21.40
N LEU A 146 -8.47 -13.52 20.66
CA LEU A 146 -7.64 -12.43 21.20
C LEU A 146 -8.40 -11.12 21.46
N GLY A 147 -9.72 -11.10 21.24
CA GLY A 147 -10.56 -9.91 21.32
C GLY A 147 -10.29 -8.91 20.20
N ILE A 148 -9.94 -9.41 19.00
CA ILE A 148 -9.70 -8.61 17.80
C ILE A 148 -10.88 -8.81 16.84
N GLN A 149 -11.44 -7.71 16.35
CA GLN A 149 -12.49 -7.76 15.35
C GLN A 149 -11.91 -8.02 13.96
N VAL A 150 -12.40 -9.04 13.28
CA VAL A 150 -12.07 -9.30 11.87
C VAL A 150 -13.12 -8.68 10.96
N VAL A 151 -12.70 -7.96 9.92
CA VAL A 151 -13.57 -7.37 8.90
C VAL A 151 -13.27 -7.99 7.54
N LYS A 152 -14.31 -8.48 6.84
CA LYS A 152 -14.22 -9.01 5.47
C LYS A 152 -14.75 -8.04 4.42
N SER A 153 -15.96 -7.51 4.64
CA SER A 153 -16.66 -6.64 3.69
C SER A 153 -17.68 -5.78 4.43
N PRO A 154 -17.86 -4.50 4.05
CA PRO A 154 -16.99 -3.73 3.13
C PRO A 154 -15.57 -3.61 3.69
N THR A 155 -14.60 -3.36 2.80
CA THR A 155 -13.19 -3.18 3.23
C THR A 155 -13.08 -1.98 4.20
N VAL A 156 -12.05 -1.94 5.06
CA VAL A 156 -11.85 -0.83 6.01
C VAL A 156 -11.78 0.53 5.31
N GLU A 157 -11.29 0.55 4.06
CA GLU A 157 -11.30 1.71 3.17
C GLU A 157 -12.71 2.11 2.75
N GLU A 158 -13.50 1.16 2.24
CA GLU A 158 -14.87 1.37 1.76
C GLU A 158 -15.83 1.71 2.90
N ALA A 159 -15.60 1.13 4.08
CA ALA A 159 -16.37 1.36 5.29
C ALA A 159 -16.07 2.73 5.93
N GLY A 160 -15.01 3.43 5.49
CA GLY A 160 -14.61 4.71 6.08
C GLY A 160 -14.16 4.58 7.54
N LEU A 161 -13.55 3.44 7.92
CA LEU A 161 -13.16 3.18 9.31
C LEU A 161 -11.88 3.91 9.73
N ILE A 162 -11.06 4.34 8.77
CA ILE A 162 -9.83 5.08 9.03
C ILE A 162 -10.18 6.56 9.16
N ASP A 163 -9.77 7.21 10.25
CA ASP A 163 -9.93 8.64 10.50
C ASP A 163 -8.82 9.18 11.42
N GLY A 164 -8.91 10.45 11.82
CA GLY A 164 -7.96 11.12 12.70
C GLY A 164 -7.84 10.53 14.12
N ASN A 165 -8.59 9.47 14.44
CA ASN A 165 -8.55 8.73 15.69
C ASN A 165 -8.06 7.28 15.48
N THR A 166 -7.48 6.98 14.31
CA THR A 166 -7.00 5.65 13.93
C THR A 166 -5.47 5.54 14.05
N PHE A 167 -5.01 4.45 14.65
CA PHE A 167 -3.68 3.88 14.38
C PHE A 167 -3.81 2.86 13.24
N LEU A 168 -3.13 3.10 12.13
CA LEU A 168 -3.13 2.21 10.97
C LEU A 168 -1.79 1.46 10.86
N TYR A 169 -1.84 0.14 10.83
CA TYR A 169 -0.69 -0.75 10.66
C TYR A 169 -0.83 -1.53 9.35
N ALA A 170 -0.01 -1.20 8.35
CA ALA A 170 -0.06 -1.79 7.02
C ALA A 170 1.34 -1.87 6.35
N PRO A 171 2.33 -2.57 6.95
CA PRO A 171 3.72 -2.61 6.48
C PRO A 171 3.95 -3.32 5.16
N PHE A 172 3.12 -4.30 4.82
CA PHE A 172 3.26 -5.06 3.56
C PHE A 172 2.02 -4.97 2.68
N CYS A 173 1.16 -3.98 2.95
CA CYS A 173 -0.03 -3.74 2.15
C CYS A 173 0.38 -3.21 0.75
N PRO A 174 -0.26 -3.65 -0.35
CA PRO A 174 0.06 -3.13 -1.67
C PRO A 174 -0.16 -1.62 -1.81
N PHE A 175 0.72 -0.94 -2.57
CA PHE A 175 0.65 0.51 -2.80
C PHE A 175 -0.73 1.05 -3.19
N PRO A 176 -1.52 0.40 -4.08
CA PRO A 176 -2.85 0.88 -4.42
C PRO A 176 -3.79 0.99 -3.21
N SER A 177 -3.82 -0.06 -2.37
CA SER A 177 -4.65 -0.11 -1.16
C SER A 177 -4.15 0.90 -0.12
N THR A 178 -2.83 0.97 0.10
CA THR A 178 -2.25 1.96 1.02
C THR A 178 -2.54 3.40 0.59
N ALA A 179 -2.47 3.70 -0.72
CA ALA A 179 -2.80 5.04 -1.22
C ALA A 179 -4.27 5.41 -0.97
N GLN A 180 -5.18 4.45 -1.09
CA GLN A 180 -6.60 4.66 -0.79
C GLN A 180 -6.82 4.91 0.72
N MET A 181 -6.19 4.12 1.59
CA MET A 181 -6.24 4.29 3.05
C MET A 181 -5.68 5.64 3.53
N LEU A 182 -4.65 6.16 2.86
CA LEU A 182 -3.99 7.43 3.22
C LEU A 182 -4.51 8.62 2.41
N SER A 183 -5.73 8.55 1.90
CA SER A 183 -6.34 9.64 1.15
C SER A 183 -7.07 10.64 2.07
N TYR A 184 -6.90 11.93 1.80
CA TYR A 184 -7.66 13.00 2.46
C TYR A 184 -9.17 12.85 2.18
N PRO A 185 -10.08 13.13 3.14
CA PRO A 185 -9.87 13.83 4.43
C PRO A 185 -9.45 12.96 5.62
N ASN A 186 -9.47 11.64 5.50
CA ASN A 186 -9.48 10.76 6.66
C ASN A 186 -8.11 10.13 6.95
N LEU A 187 -7.11 10.96 7.26
CA LEU A 187 -5.77 10.47 7.58
C LEU A 187 -5.71 9.88 9.00
N PRO A 188 -5.03 8.73 9.19
CA PRO A 188 -4.81 8.19 10.52
C PRO A 188 -3.94 9.11 11.37
N ALA A 189 -4.14 9.09 12.69
CA ALA A 189 -3.27 9.80 13.64
C ALA A 189 -1.85 9.24 13.67
N LEU A 190 -1.73 7.92 13.49
CA LEU A 190 -0.46 7.22 13.43
C LEU A 190 -0.52 6.17 12.32
N TYR A 191 0.52 6.12 11.50
CA TYR A 191 0.66 5.15 10.42
C TYR A 191 1.99 4.43 10.52
N VAL A 192 1.95 3.10 10.48
CA VAL A 192 3.12 2.25 10.31
C VAL A 192 2.93 1.45 9.04
N GLY A 193 3.74 1.73 8.02
CA GLY A 193 3.83 0.82 6.90
C GLY A 193 4.83 1.22 5.83
N ASN A 194 4.44 1.07 4.56
CA ASN A 194 5.27 1.47 3.42
C ASN A 194 5.74 2.92 3.52
N HIS A 195 6.91 3.18 2.94
CA HIS A 195 7.47 4.52 2.95
C HIS A 195 6.55 5.51 2.22
N ILE A 196 6.10 6.56 2.93
CA ILE A 196 5.07 7.48 2.43
C ILE A 196 5.50 8.21 1.16
N ILE A 197 6.79 8.46 0.99
CA ILE A 197 7.34 9.10 -0.21
C ILE A 197 7.11 8.21 -1.44
N ASP A 198 7.19 6.89 -1.29
CA ASP A 198 6.98 5.95 -2.39
C ASP A 198 5.51 5.92 -2.81
N ILE A 199 4.59 6.02 -1.84
CA ILE A 199 3.16 6.16 -2.09
C ILE A 199 2.88 7.46 -2.85
N ILE A 200 3.46 8.58 -2.42
CA ILE A 200 3.32 9.88 -3.10
C ILE A 200 3.85 9.79 -4.54
N TRP A 201 5.01 9.18 -4.75
CA TRP A 201 5.58 8.99 -6.09
C TRP A 201 4.69 8.12 -6.98
N PHE A 202 4.14 7.03 -6.43
CA PHE A 202 3.22 6.15 -7.12
C PHE A 202 1.98 6.91 -7.60
N VAL A 203 1.33 7.67 -6.72
CA VAL A 203 0.15 8.50 -7.04
C VAL A 203 0.50 9.55 -8.09
N ARG A 204 1.60 10.29 -7.92
CA ARG A 204 2.05 11.31 -8.88
C ARG A 204 2.30 10.71 -10.26
N ARG A 205 2.97 9.56 -10.35
CA ARG A 205 3.26 8.88 -11.61
C ARG A 205 1.98 8.47 -12.35
N ARG A 206 0.96 8.00 -11.62
CA ARG A 206 -0.37 7.72 -12.20
C ARG A 206 -1.06 8.98 -12.69
N LEU A 207 -1.06 10.06 -11.90
CA LEU A 207 -1.66 11.33 -12.30
C LEU A 207 -0.98 11.92 -13.54
N TYR A 208 0.35 11.89 -13.60
CA TYR A 208 1.10 12.35 -14.78
C TYR A 208 0.75 11.55 -16.05
N ARG A 209 0.60 10.22 -15.92
CA ARG A 209 0.17 9.37 -17.05
C ARG A 209 -1.25 9.71 -17.50
N ALA A 210 -2.19 9.85 -16.57
CA ALA A 210 -3.57 10.23 -16.87
C ALA A 210 -3.66 11.60 -17.55
N LEU A 211 -2.95 12.61 -17.03
CA LEU A 211 -2.88 13.94 -17.62
C LEU A 211 -2.27 13.94 -19.02
N ARG A 212 -1.25 13.10 -19.28
CA ARG A 212 -0.66 12.95 -20.61
C ARG A 212 -1.69 12.39 -21.59
N VAL A 213 -2.41 11.33 -21.22
CA VAL A 213 -3.48 10.74 -22.05
C VAL A 213 -4.58 11.76 -22.30
N TYR A 214 -5.03 12.48 -21.27
CA TYR A 214 -6.03 13.53 -21.40
C TYR A 214 -5.59 14.64 -22.37
N LYS A 215 -4.34 15.11 -22.29
CA LYS A 215 -3.80 16.11 -23.22
C LYS A 215 -3.82 15.62 -24.67
N ILE A 216 -3.44 14.37 -24.91
CA ILE A 216 -3.48 13.75 -26.24
C ILE A 216 -4.92 13.65 -26.74
N ALA A 217 -5.83 13.10 -25.94
CA ALA A 217 -7.25 12.97 -26.28
C ALA A 217 -7.91 14.32 -26.58
N ARG A 218 -7.63 15.34 -25.76
CA ARG A 218 -8.10 16.72 -25.98
C ARG A 218 -7.57 17.31 -27.29
N GLY A 219 -6.31 17.04 -27.64
CA GLY A 219 -5.72 17.45 -28.92
C GLY A 219 -6.37 16.76 -30.13
N VAL A 220 -6.68 15.47 -30.03
CA VAL A 220 -7.43 14.73 -31.06
C VAL A 220 -8.85 15.27 -31.22
N MET A 221 -9.59 15.43 -30.11
CA MET A 221 -10.95 15.95 -30.14
C MET A 221 -11.02 17.37 -30.72
N ARG A 222 -10.02 18.21 -30.43
CA ARG A 222 -9.92 19.54 -31.03
C ARG A 222 -9.80 19.47 -32.56
N ARG A 223 -8.93 18.59 -33.09
CA ARG A 223 -8.76 18.39 -34.54
C ARG A 223 -10.04 17.88 -35.21
N VAL A 224 -10.71 16.88 -34.61
CA VAL A 224 -11.99 16.36 -35.12
C VAL A 224 -13.06 17.46 -35.16
N ARG A 225 -13.09 18.34 -34.15
CA ARG A 225 -14.03 19.46 -34.10
C ARG A 225 -13.74 20.51 -35.17
N GLU A 226 -12.46 20.85 -35.39
CA GLU A 226 -12.02 21.76 -36.44
C GLU A 226 -12.37 21.19 -37.83
N GLU A 227 -12.11 19.92 -38.09
CA GLU A 227 -12.50 19.25 -39.34
C GLU A 227 -14.01 19.22 -39.57
N ARG A 228 -14.81 18.91 -38.54
CA ARG A 228 -16.29 18.95 -38.65
C ARG A 228 -16.80 20.35 -38.92
N ARG A 229 -16.20 21.37 -38.30
CA ARG A 229 -16.56 22.77 -38.56
C ARG A 229 -16.23 23.12 -40.01
N SER A 230 -15.01 22.81 -40.49
CA SER A 230 -14.60 23.03 -41.88
C SER A 230 -15.52 22.30 -42.88
N ARG A 231 -15.93 21.05 -42.62
CA ARG A 231 -16.88 20.32 -43.48
C ARG A 231 -18.28 20.93 -43.50
N LEU A 232 -18.75 21.51 -42.38
CA LEU A 232 -20.03 22.23 -42.34
C LEU A 232 -19.99 23.50 -43.21
N TRP A 233 -18.87 24.22 -43.26
CA TRP A 233 -18.70 25.40 -44.12
C TRP A 233 -18.79 25.05 -45.62
N TRP A 234 -18.38 23.84 -46.02
CA TRP A 234 -18.51 23.39 -47.41
C TRP A 234 -19.93 23.01 -47.83
N HIS A 235 -20.88 22.86 -46.89
CA HIS A 235 -22.29 22.56 -47.20
C HIS A 235 -23.22 23.76 -46.99
N VAL A 236 -22.68 24.89 -46.51
CA VAL A 236 -23.38 26.17 -46.42
C VAL A 236 -22.57 27.19 -47.23
N GLN A 237 -22.54 27.02 -48.55
CA GLN A 237 -22.29 28.16 -49.43
C GLN A 237 -23.65 28.76 -49.78
N PRO A 238 -23.91 30.04 -49.47
CA PRO A 238 -24.99 30.75 -50.13
C PRO A 238 -24.60 30.87 -51.60
N GLU A 239 -25.52 30.52 -52.49
CA GLU A 239 -25.41 30.89 -53.91
C GLU A 239 -25.33 32.43 -54.00
N MET A 240 -24.12 32.97 -53.99
CA MET A 240 -23.86 34.37 -54.35
C MET A 240 -23.85 34.44 -55.88
N GLY A 241 -25.05 34.57 -56.43
CA GLY A 241 -25.23 35.16 -57.75
C GLY A 241 -25.05 36.68 -57.66
N ASP A 242 -24.20 37.20 -58.53
CA ASP A 242 -24.04 38.63 -58.82
C ASP A 242 -25.39 39.35 -58.94
N LEU A 243 -25.68 40.27 -58.03
CA LEU A 243 -26.56 41.41 -58.30
C LEU A 243 -26.04 42.66 -57.61
N ASP A 244 -25.74 43.63 -58.47
CA ASP A 244 -25.48 45.06 -58.35
C ASP A 244 -25.63 45.78 -57.01
N ALA A 245 -24.73 46.75 -56.86
CA ALA A 245 -24.78 47.80 -55.85
C ALA A 245 -26.10 48.59 -55.93
N THR A 246 -26.91 48.53 -54.87
CA THR A 246 -27.54 49.70 -54.23
C THR A 246 -28.30 49.28 -52.97
N ASP A 247 -28.14 50.08 -51.91
CA ASP A 247 -29.11 50.26 -50.82
C ASP A 247 -29.58 49.06 -49.99
N ARG A 248 -28.93 48.86 -48.83
CA ARG A 248 -29.42 49.36 -47.52
C ARG A 248 -28.74 48.66 -46.35
N CYS A 249 -28.34 49.48 -45.37
CA CYS A 249 -28.17 49.05 -43.99
C CYS A 249 -29.39 48.28 -43.50
N PHE A 250 -29.21 47.11 -42.91
CA PHE A 250 -30.10 46.64 -41.84
C PHE A 250 -29.30 45.79 -40.84
N ASP A 251 -29.03 46.44 -39.72
CA ASP A 251 -28.70 45.82 -38.44
C ASP A 251 -29.98 45.21 -37.83
N VAL A 252 -29.74 44.50 -36.72
CA VAL A 252 -30.60 44.13 -35.63
C VAL A 252 -31.42 42.85 -35.78
N SER A 253 -30.99 41.86 -35.00
CA SER A 253 -31.78 41.14 -34.00
C SER A 253 -33.26 40.89 -34.27
N GLN A 254 -33.66 39.65 -33.98
CA GLN A 254 -35.04 39.17 -33.84
C GLN A 254 -35.71 38.85 -35.18
N THR A 255 -36.03 37.58 -35.44
CA THR A 255 -37.27 36.90 -35.00
C THR A 255 -37.23 35.51 -35.67
N CYS A 256 -37.89 34.42 -35.29
CA CYS A 256 -38.78 34.02 -34.20
C CYS A 256 -38.93 32.49 -34.31
N LYS A 257 -39.27 31.84 -33.18
CA LYS A 257 -40.17 30.68 -33.06
C LYS A 257 -39.77 29.32 -33.67
N ILE A 258 -39.57 28.36 -32.76
CA ILE A 258 -39.85 26.94 -33.00
C ILE A 258 -41.07 26.58 -32.14
N GLN A 259 -42.19 26.34 -32.81
CA GLN A 259 -43.28 25.40 -32.50
C GLN A 259 -43.65 24.85 -33.90
N GLU A 260 -43.87 23.56 -34.14
CA GLU A 260 -44.47 22.50 -33.31
C GLU A 260 -43.60 21.23 -33.20
#